data_AF-A0A843E4S8-F1
#
_entry.id   AF-A0A843E4S8-F1
#
_cell.length_a   1.000
_cell.length_b   1.000
_cell.length_c   1.000
_cell.angle_alpha   90.00
_cell.angle_beta   90.00
_cell.angle_gamma   90.00
#
_symmetry.space_group_name_H-M   'P 1'
#
loop_
_entity.id
_entity.type
_entity.pdbx_description
1 polymer ?
#
loop_
_entity_poly.entity_id
_entity_poly.type
_entity_poly.pdbx_seq_one_letter_code
_entity_poly.pdbx_strand_id
1 'polypeptide(L)' 'KILAYANKIDVKYTVLVGERDLEEGKVTVKDMLSGEQELVDIDKVVDYIKDKLYN' A
#
# COMPACT_ATOMS: atom_id res chain seq x y z
N LYS A 1 -2.83 14.48 4.59
CA LYS A 1 -3.13 15.06 3.26
C LYS A 1 -3.10 14.01 2.13
N ILE A 2 -2.11 13.11 2.10
CA ILE A 2 -1.94 12.12 1.01
C ILE A 2 -3.09 11.09 0.95
N LEU A 3 -3.47 10.50 2.09
CA LEU A 3 -4.60 9.55 2.13
C LEU A 3 -5.96 10.17 1.78
N ALA A 4 -6.17 11.43 2.16
CA ALA A 4 -7.39 12.17 1.79
C ALA A 4 -7.44 12.46 0.28
N TYR A 5 -6.27 12.69 -0.34
CA TYR A 5 -6.18 12.81 -1.79
C TYR A 5 -6.44 11.47 -2.48
N ALA A 6 -5.84 10.39 -2.00
CA ALA A 6 -6.07 9.02 -2.47
C ALA A 6 -7.57 8.66 -2.44
N ASN A 7 -8.24 8.89 -1.30
CA ASN A 7 -9.69 8.70 -1.20
C ASN A 7 -10.49 9.55 -2.20
N LYS A 8 -10.04 10.78 -2.49
CA LYS A 8 -10.74 11.67 -3.42
C LYS A 8 -10.66 11.19 -4.87
N ILE A 9 -9.58 10.50 -5.24
CA ILE A 9 -9.39 9.94 -6.58
C ILE A 9 -9.81 8.46 -6.70
N ASP A 10 -10.47 7.94 -5.66
CA ASP A 10 -11.03 6.59 -5.61
C ASP A 10 -10.01 5.46 -5.92
N VAL A 11 -8.79 5.60 -5.40
CA VAL A 11 -7.80 4.52 -5.51
C VAL A 11 -8.13 3.40 -4.55
N LYS A 12 -8.03 2.15 -5.02
CA LYS A 12 -8.29 0.96 -4.21
C LYS A 12 -7.20 0.71 -3.15
N TYR A 13 -5.94 0.94 -3.52
CA TYR A 13 -4.78 0.65 -2.68
C TYR A 13 -3.79 1.81 -2.67
N THR A 14 -3.15 2.05 -1.53
CA THR A 14 -2.07 3.03 -1.38
C THR A 14 -0.84 2.36 -0.80
N VAL A 15 0.34 2.62 -1.39
CA VAL A 15 1.62 2.18 -0.81
C VAL A 15 2.24 3.35 -0.06
N LEU A 16 2.51 3.14 1.22
CA LEU A 16 3.18 4.07 2.11
C LEU A 16 4.63 3.63 2.25
N VAL A 17 5.53 4.52 1.89
CA VAL A 17 6.98 4.32 1.98
C VAL A 17 7.52 5.34 2.98
N GLY A 18 7.92 4.86 4.15
CA GLY A 18 8.59 5.65 5.18
C GLY A 18 10.04 5.22 5.34
N GLU A 19 10.88 6.09 5.89
CA GLU A 19 12.30 5.77 6.17
C GLU A 19 12.44 4.50 7.01
N ARG A 20 11.65 4.36 8.09
CA ARG A 20 11.68 3.15 8.94
C ARG A 20 11.30 1.88 8.17
N ASP A 21 10.27 1.96 7.33
CA ASP A 21 9.81 0.80 6.58
C ASP A 21 10.89 0.37 5.56
N LEU A 22 11.56 1.35 4.93
CA LEU A 22 12.70 1.11 4.04
C LEU A 22 13.91 0.50 4.75
N GLU A 23 14.23 0.93 5.97
CA GLU A 23 15.28 0.33 6.80
C GLU A 23 15.02 -1.15 7.08
N GLU A 24 13.74 -1.53 7.22
CA GLU A 24 13.31 -2.92 7.42
C GLU A 24 13.08 -3.69 6.11
N GLY A 25 13.30 -3.07 4.94
CA GLY A 25 13.07 -3.69 3.63
C GLY A 25 11.59 -3.94 3.31
N LYS A 26 10.69 -3.17 3.92
CA LYS A 26 9.24 -3.34 3.82
C LYS A 26 8.56 -2.05 3.40
N VAL A 27 7.30 -2.18 3.03
CA VAL A 27 6.41 -1.08 2.72
C VAL A 27 5.03 -1.37 3.28
N THR A 28 4.31 -0.34 3.67
CA THR A 28 2.95 -0.48 4.19
C THR A 28 1.95 -0.32 3.05
N VAL A 29 1.20 -1.37 2.74
CA VAL A 29 0.09 -1.31 1.78
C VAL A 29 -1.20 -1.09 2.53
N LYS A 30 -1.95 -0.05 2.14
CA LYS A 30 -3.26 0.29 2.72
C LYS A 30 -4.36 0.03 1.72
N ASP A 31 -5.36 -0.75 2.13
CA ASP A 31 -6.64 -0.87 1.45
C ASP A 31 -7.50 0.35 1.80
N MET A 32 -7.93 1.09 0.78
CA MET A 32 -8.72 2.32 0.97
C MET A 32 -10.23 2.03 1.10
N LEU A 33 -10.68 0.83 0.73
CA LEU A 33 -12.05 0.36 0.90
C LEU A 33 -12.28 -0.17 2.32
N SER A 34 -11.44 -1.11 2.77
CA SER A 34 -11.58 -1.71 4.12
C SER A 34 -10.90 -0.86 5.21
N GLY A 35 -9.89 -0.07 4.84
CA GLY A 35 -9.05 0.67 5.79
C GLY A 35 -7.91 -0.15 6.39
N GLU A 36 -7.79 -1.44 6.02
CA GLU A 36 -6.73 -2.32 6.51
C GLU A 36 -5.34 -1.91 6.00
N GLN A 37 -4.33 -2.23 6.80
CA GLN A 37 -2.94 -1.92 6.52
C GLN A 37 -2.09 -3.15 6.75
N GLU A 38 -1.30 -3.53 5.76
CA GLU A 38 -0.40 -4.68 5.81
C GLU A 38 1.03 -4.27 5.49
N LEU A 39 1.99 -4.84 6.24
CA LEU A 39 3.41 -4.70 5.95
C LEU A 39 3.81 -5.79 4.94
N VAL A 40 4.32 -5.36 3.80
CA VAL A 40 4.70 -6.23 2.69
C VAL A 40 6.19 -6.02 2.41
N ASP A 41 6.94 -7.10 2.16
CA ASP A 41 8.33 -6.99 1.71
C ASP A 41 8.39 -6.16 0.43
N ILE A 42 9.35 -5.23 0.35
CA ILE A 42 9.47 -4.33 -0.81
C ILE A 42 9.67 -5.10 -2.11
N ASP A 43 10.35 -6.25 -2.06
CA ASP A 43 10.59 -7.12 -3.21
C ASP A 43 9.31 -7.81 -3.72
N LYS A 44 8.29 -7.95 -2.85
CA LYS A 44 7.03 -8.65 -3.16
C LYS A 44 5.86 -7.70 -3.38
N VAL A 45 6.03 -6.40 -3.12
CA VAL A 45 4.92 -5.43 -3.17
C VAL A 45 4.26 -5.38 -4.55
N VAL A 46 5.04 -5.51 -5.61
CA VAL A 46 4.53 -5.49 -6.99
C VAL A 46 3.60 -6.67 -7.25
N ASP A 47 4.02 -7.87 -6.83
CA ASP A 47 3.22 -9.08 -7.02
C ASP A 47 2.00 -9.08 -6.11
N TYR A 48 2.15 -8.63 -4.87
CA TYR A 48 1.04 -8.45 -3.93
C TYR A 48 -0.05 -7.53 -4.49
N ILE A 49 0.34 -6.37 -5.06
CA ILE A 49 -0.63 -5.42 -5.63
C ILE A 49 -1.27 -5.98 -6.91
N LYS A 50 -0.50 -6.66 -7.76
CA LYS A 50 -1.07 -7.31 -8.95
C LYS A 50 -2.10 -8.37 -8.55
N ASP A 51 -1.78 -9.22 -7.58
CA ASP A 51 -2.69 -10.24 -7.07
C ASP A 51 -4.00 -9.61 -6.58
N LYS A 52 -3.92 -8.55 -5.75
CA LYS A 52 -5.10 -7.84 -5.23
C LYS A 52 -5.91 -7.05 -6.26
N LEU A 53 -5.31 -6.70 -7.40
CA LEU A 53 -5.99 -5.93 -8.46
C LEU A 53 -6.64 -6.80 -9.53
N TYR A 54 -6.06 -7.97 -9.81
CA TYR A 54 -6.48 -8.85 -10.90
C TYR A 54 -7.21 -10.12 -10.43
N ASN A 55 -7.14 -10.47 -9.14
CA ASN A 55 -8.04 -11.44 -8.49
C ASN A 55 -9.19 -10.74 -7.75
#